data_AF-A0AAV2Z8E4-F1
#
_entry.id   AF-A0AAV2Z8E4-F1
#
_cell.length_a   1.000
_cell.length_b   1.000
_cell.length_c   1.000
_cell.angle_alpha   90.00
_cell.angle_beta   90.00
_cell.angle_gamma   90.00
#
_symmetry.space_group_name_H-M   'P 1'
#
loop_
_entity.id
_entity.type
_entity.pdbx_description
1 polymer ?
#
loop_
_entity_poly.entity_id
_entity_poly.type
_entity_poly.pdbx_seq_one_letter_code
_entity_poly.pdbx_strand_id
1 'polypeptide(L)'
;MTHSFPEPIKLTPVDDDTSSTQSEGYEVCVPNTFEGPEKNLEIDFAQGVGHANGFRDVTRAELDAMLDAGQCQILSKTSNDHIDAYVLSESSLFVYSHKVVIKTCGTTTLLKCLPFIKQYADRLGMEIEWVSYSRKNYTFPDDQQYPHTSFQTEVAYLNGFFPDGTAHVLGPLNHDHWYIYVWDADSHDANLPIEAPLRTGAGESTLHVLMQDMHPSVSKRFFKNDSTMTSRRMTVESGIRDLVPGAVIDDFAFDPCGYSMNGILFDAYYTIHITPESHCSYVSFETNARLRCYESLLKNVIRCFRPAKYTVTVYADEKALEESKNTIFAHDVVAVDDDLTYKRKGGHTQASFEGDYVCQMANWSLYSADRITSRSAQKIRFSSFA
;
A
#
# COMPACT_ATOMS: atom_id res chain seq x y z
N MET A 1 -36.57 20.00 -35.95
CA MET A 1 -35.50 20.92 -35.52
C MET A 1 -34.38 20.07 -34.95
N THR A 2 -33.32 19.90 -35.73
CA THR A 2 -32.15 19.08 -35.41
C THR A 2 -30.99 20.03 -35.16
N HIS A 3 -30.46 20.07 -33.93
CA HIS A 3 -29.25 20.82 -33.62
C HIS A 3 -28.03 19.94 -33.89
N SER A 4 -27.24 20.30 -34.91
CA SER A 4 -25.93 19.72 -35.21
C SER A 4 -24.83 20.51 -34.49
N PHE A 5 -23.95 19.81 -33.75
CA PHE A 5 -22.74 20.38 -33.18
C PHE A 5 -21.68 20.67 -34.27
N PRO A 6 -20.81 21.69 -34.10
CA PRO A 6 -19.72 21.96 -35.05
C PRO A 6 -18.53 21.01 -34.86
N GLU A 7 -17.86 20.66 -35.96
CA GLU A 7 -16.69 19.77 -35.99
C GLU A 7 -15.44 20.36 -35.31
N PRO A 8 -14.53 19.53 -34.76
CA PRO A 8 -13.28 19.97 -34.15
C PRO A 8 -12.23 20.40 -35.18
N ILE A 9 -11.48 21.45 -34.82
CA ILE A 9 -10.41 22.07 -35.61
C ILE A 9 -9.23 21.11 -35.75
N LYS A 10 -8.85 20.79 -37.00
CA LYS A 10 -7.61 20.06 -37.34
C LYS A 10 -6.42 21.03 -37.30
N LEU A 11 -5.44 20.77 -36.44
CA LEU A 11 -4.12 21.42 -36.50
C LEU A 11 -3.23 20.61 -37.46
N THR A 12 -2.67 21.28 -38.46
CA THR A 12 -1.71 20.73 -39.43
C THR A 12 -0.32 20.55 -38.82
N PRO A 13 0.45 19.51 -39.23
CA PRO A 13 1.81 19.32 -38.76
C PRO A 13 2.74 20.39 -39.34
N VAL A 14 3.64 20.89 -38.51
CA VAL A 14 4.75 21.76 -38.93
C VAL A 14 5.96 20.86 -39.12
N ASP A 15 6.37 20.68 -40.38
CA ASP A 15 7.69 20.19 -40.74
C ASP A 15 8.67 21.38 -40.70
N ASP A 16 9.79 21.24 -39.99
CA ASP A 16 11.01 21.90 -40.41
C ASP A 16 12.25 21.06 -40.05
N ASP A 17 13.05 20.83 -41.09
CA ASP A 17 14.23 20.00 -41.16
C ASP A 17 15.42 20.62 -40.42
N THR A 18 16.09 19.87 -39.55
CA THR A 18 17.55 19.96 -39.42
C THR A 18 18.18 18.59 -39.21
N SER A 19 19.01 18.22 -40.19
CA SER A 19 19.82 17.02 -40.28
C SER A 19 21.00 17.02 -39.30
N SER A 20 21.41 15.80 -38.93
CA SER A 20 22.74 15.37 -38.46
C SER A 20 23.12 15.60 -36.98
N THR A 21 22.93 14.57 -36.16
CA THR A 21 24.00 13.57 -35.90
C THR A 21 23.42 12.44 -35.05
N GLN A 22 23.58 11.21 -35.55
CA GLN A 22 23.37 9.99 -34.78
C GLN A 22 24.35 10.02 -33.60
N SER A 23 23.85 10.41 -32.43
CA SER A 23 24.41 9.88 -31.19
C SER A 23 23.69 8.57 -30.99
N GLU A 24 24.42 7.47 -31.10
CA GLU A 24 24.02 6.19 -30.56
C GLU A 24 23.67 6.45 -29.09
N GLY A 25 22.37 6.61 -28.83
CA GLY A 25 21.83 6.54 -27.50
C GLY A 25 22.16 5.15 -27.04
N TYR A 26 23.18 5.04 -26.19
CA TYR A 26 23.27 3.94 -25.26
C TYR A 26 21.89 3.87 -24.62
N GLU A 27 21.06 2.90 -25.03
CA GLU A 27 20.02 2.39 -24.16
C GLU A 27 20.77 2.00 -22.90
N VAL A 28 20.76 2.90 -21.93
CA VAL A 28 21.07 2.55 -20.55
C VAL A 28 19.97 1.56 -20.23
N CYS A 29 20.28 0.27 -20.39
CA CYS A 29 19.46 -0.83 -19.90
C CYS A 29 19.20 -0.51 -18.44
N VAL A 30 18.02 0.04 -18.15
CA VAL A 30 17.64 0.40 -16.80
C VAL A 30 17.59 -0.93 -16.06
N PRO A 31 18.41 -1.14 -15.02
CA PRO A 31 18.40 -2.41 -14.29
C PRO A 31 16.97 -2.69 -13.84
N ASN A 32 16.48 -3.92 -14.04
CA ASN A 32 15.15 -4.43 -13.66
C ASN A 32 14.48 -3.58 -12.56
N THR A 33 13.68 -2.58 -12.96
CA THR A 33 13.00 -1.68 -12.03
C THR A 33 11.87 -2.44 -11.36
N PHE A 34 11.84 -2.42 -10.02
CA PHE A 34 10.79 -3.05 -9.23
C PHE A 34 9.76 -2.02 -8.77
N GLU A 35 8.48 -2.29 -8.99
CA GLU A 35 7.38 -1.45 -8.48
C GLU A 35 7.15 -1.75 -6.99
N GLY A 36 7.62 -0.86 -6.13
CA GLY A 36 7.40 -0.94 -4.68
C GLY A 36 5.94 -0.72 -4.24
N PRO A 37 5.25 0.35 -4.69
CA PRO A 37 3.84 0.60 -4.40
C PRO A 37 2.93 -0.63 -4.54
N GLU A 38 2.35 -1.03 -3.41
CA GLU A 38 1.53 -2.23 -3.33
C GLU A 38 0.08 -2.01 -3.72
N LYS A 39 -0.54 -3.10 -4.17
CA LYS A 39 -1.97 -3.28 -4.37
C LYS A 39 -2.52 -4.04 -3.16
N ASN A 40 -3.58 -3.54 -2.54
CA ASN A 40 -4.22 -4.16 -1.38
C ASN A 40 -5.68 -4.46 -1.69
N LEU A 41 -6.11 -5.69 -1.43
CA LEU A 41 -7.49 -6.15 -1.55
C LEU A 41 -7.91 -6.76 -0.21
N GLU A 42 -8.93 -6.18 0.40
CA GLU A 42 -9.58 -6.67 1.62
C GLU A 42 -11.03 -7.03 1.30
N ILE A 43 -11.45 -8.22 1.73
CA ILE A 43 -12.80 -8.73 1.55
C ILE A 43 -13.28 -9.31 2.87
N ASP A 44 -14.40 -8.79 3.35
CA ASP A 44 -15.09 -9.29 4.54
C ASP A 44 -16.34 -10.06 4.15
N PHE A 45 -16.64 -11.08 4.94
CA PHE A 45 -17.77 -11.96 4.75
C PHE A 45 -18.74 -11.87 5.93
N ALA A 46 -20.03 -11.96 5.63
CA ALA A 46 -21.09 -11.94 6.63
C ALA A 46 -20.84 -12.96 7.75
N GLN A 47 -20.94 -12.51 9.00
CA GLN A 47 -20.81 -13.37 10.18
C GLN A 47 -22.02 -14.29 10.34
N GLY A 48 -21.77 -15.52 10.79
CA GLY A 48 -22.82 -16.51 11.03
C GLY A 48 -23.42 -17.13 9.76
N VAL A 49 -22.90 -16.77 8.58
CA VAL A 49 -23.27 -17.32 7.28
C VAL A 49 -22.11 -18.16 6.73
N GLY A 50 -22.42 -19.33 6.17
CA GLY A 50 -21.44 -20.21 5.53
C GLY A 50 -20.75 -21.22 6.45
N HIS A 51 -19.61 -21.71 5.98
CA HIS A 51 -18.85 -22.78 6.62
C HIS A 51 -18.32 -22.38 8.00
N ALA A 52 -18.22 -23.33 8.94
CA ALA A 52 -17.84 -23.03 10.35
C ALA A 52 -16.42 -22.43 10.49
N ASN A 53 -15.48 -22.85 9.64
CA ASN A 53 -14.12 -22.26 9.60
C ASN A 53 -14.02 -21.09 8.62
N GLY A 54 -15.12 -20.74 7.94
CA GLY A 54 -15.19 -19.75 6.88
C GLY A 54 -14.07 -19.94 5.84
N PHE A 55 -13.43 -18.84 5.43
CA PHE A 55 -12.43 -18.84 4.37
C PHE A 55 -11.12 -19.57 4.74
N ARG A 56 -10.89 -19.86 6.04
CA ARG A 56 -9.76 -20.71 6.47
C ARG A 56 -9.90 -22.17 6.01
N ASP A 57 -11.08 -22.55 5.53
CA ASP A 57 -11.31 -23.87 4.93
C ASP A 57 -10.87 -23.96 3.45
N VAL A 58 -10.47 -22.84 2.84
CA VAL A 58 -9.84 -22.85 1.51
C VAL A 58 -8.50 -23.57 1.61
N THR A 59 -8.35 -24.62 0.82
CA THR A 59 -7.18 -25.51 0.91
C THR A 59 -5.93 -24.83 0.38
N ARG A 60 -4.75 -25.32 0.80
CA ARG A 60 -3.47 -24.80 0.28
C ARG A 60 -3.38 -24.84 -1.25
N ALA A 61 -3.86 -25.91 -1.89
CA ALA A 61 -3.84 -26.05 -3.34
C ALA A 61 -4.76 -25.04 -4.05
N GLU A 62 -5.90 -24.71 -3.44
CA GLU A 62 -6.79 -23.64 -3.93
C GLU A 62 -6.16 -22.26 -3.76
N LEU A 63 -5.50 -21.99 -2.62
CA LEU A 63 -4.75 -20.76 -2.43
C LEU A 63 -3.61 -20.62 -3.45
N ASP A 64 -2.86 -21.69 -3.72
CA ASP A 64 -1.81 -21.68 -4.75
C ASP A 64 -2.40 -21.37 -6.14
N ALA A 65 -3.52 -22.01 -6.52
CA ALA A 65 -4.18 -21.75 -7.81
C ALA A 65 -4.70 -20.31 -7.94
N MET A 66 -5.25 -19.76 -6.85
CA MET A 66 -5.67 -18.35 -6.79
C MET A 66 -4.49 -17.39 -6.95
N LEU A 67 -3.40 -17.63 -6.21
CA LEU A 67 -2.23 -16.75 -6.21
C LEU A 67 -1.43 -16.84 -7.51
N ASP A 68 -1.41 -18.01 -8.17
CA ASP A 68 -0.86 -18.19 -9.52
C ASP A 68 -1.56 -17.26 -10.54
N ALA A 69 -2.88 -17.08 -10.42
CA ALA A 69 -3.61 -16.11 -11.26
C ALA A 69 -3.22 -14.65 -10.96
N GLY A 70 -2.86 -14.36 -9.71
CA GLY A 70 -2.26 -13.09 -9.28
C GLY A 70 -0.78 -12.93 -9.63
N GLN A 71 -0.14 -13.96 -10.20
CA GLN A 71 1.29 -14.04 -10.50
C GLN A 71 2.19 -13.95 -9.25
N CYS A 72 1.79 -14.61 -8.16
CA CYS A 72 2.57 -14.68 -6.93
C CYS A 72 2.46 -16.08 -6.28
N GLN A 73 3.42 -16.43 -5.43
CA GLN A 73 3.51 -17.76 -4.82
C GLN A 73 3.66 -17.67 -3.30
N ILE A 74 3.17 -18.66 -2.56
CA ILE A 74 3.38 -18.77 -1.11
C ILE A 74 4.79 -19.29 -0.82
N LEU A 75 5.57 -18.53 -0.05
CA LEU A 75 6.90 -18.91 0.41
C LEU A 75 6.88 -19.61 1.77
N SER A 76 6.12 -19.07 2.70
CA SER A 76 5.97 -19.60 4.06
C SER A 76 4.59 -19.30 4.63
N LYS A 77 4.25 -19.97 5.73
CA LYS A 77 2.99 -19.84 6.44
C LYS A 77 3.25 -19.85 7.94
N THR A 78 2.59 -18.94 8.64
CA THR A 78 2.46 -18.94 10.10
C THR A 78 0.99 -18.77 10.49
N SER A 79 0.57 -19.44 11.55
CA SER A 79 -0.85 -19.49 11.95
C SER A 79 -1.05 -19.36 13.45
N ASN A 80 -2.22 -18.87 13.84
CA ASN A 80 -2.76 -18.98 15.19
C ASN A 80 -4.27 -19.29 15.15
N ASP A 81 -4.97 -19.11 16.28
CA ASP A 81 -6.41 -19.41 16.39
C ASP A 81 -7.29 -18.47 15.54
N HIS A 82 -6.78 -17.32 15.10
CA HIS A 82 -7.54 -16.28 14.40
C HIS A 82 -7.15 -16.15 12.92
N ILE A 83 -5.86 -16.27 12.61
CA ILE A 83 -5.27 -15.89 11.32
C ILE A 83 -4.35 -16.99 10.79
N ASP A 84 -4.45 -17.25 9.49
CA ASP A 84 -3.38 -17.85 8.69
C ASP A 84 -2.68 -16.77 7.87
N ALA A 85 -1.41 -16.49 8.18
CA ALA A 85 -0.58 -15.51 7.49
C ALA A 85 0.43 -16.19 6.57
N TYR A 86 0.52 -15.73 5.33
CA TYR A 86 1.37 -16.28 4.29
C TYR A 86 2.30 -15.20 3.77
N VAL A 87 3.61 -15.46 3.82
CA VAL A 87 4.59 -14.62 3.12
C VAL A 87 4.57 -15.05 1.66
N LEU A 88 4.38 -14.09 0.75
CA LEU A 88 4.35 -14.32 -0.69
C LEU A 88 5.68 -13.95 -1.33
N SER A 89 5.90 -14.46 -2.55
CA SER A 89 7.01 -14.04 -3.41
C SER A 89 7.01 -12.54 -3.67
N GLU A 90 5.83 -11.93 -3.64
CA GLU A 90 5.60 -10.53 -3.97
C GLU A 90 4.61 -9.89 -2.97
N SER A 91 4.89 -9.96 -1.65
CA SER A 91 4.13 -9.35 -0.50
C SER A 91 3.48 -10.40 0.45
N SER A 92 2.16 -10.35 0.74
CA SER A 92 1.53 -11.08 1.86
C SER A 92 0.05 -11.44 1.63
N LEU A 93 -0.41 -12.54 2.24
CA LEU A 93 -1.82 -12.95 2.33
C LEU A 93 -2.19 -13.24 3.80
N PHE A 94 -3.32 -12.73 4.26
CA PHE A 94 -3.91 -13.02 5.57
C PHE A 94 -5.31 -13.59 5.41
N VAL A 95 -5.56 -14.77 5.99
CA VAL A 95 -6.85 -15.45 5.93
C VAL A 95 -7.40 -15.63 7.34
N TYR A 96 -8.55 -15.03 7.58
CA TYR A 96 -9.39 -15.22 8.75
C TYR A 96 -10.61 -16.06 8.36
N SER A 97 -11.46 -16.42 9.33
CA SER A 97 -12.71 -17.11 9.01
C SER A 97 -13.63 -16.22 8.15
N HIS A 98 -13.76 -14.94 8.49
CA HIS A 98 -14.70 -14.01 7.83
C HIS A 98 -14.00 -12.81 7.16
N LYS A 99 -12.71 -12.93 6.88
CA LYS A 99 -11.92 -11.86 6.25
C LYS A 99 -10.73 -12.42 5.47
N VAL A 100 -10.43 -11.82 4.32
CA VAL A 100 -9.21 -12.09 3.55
C VAL A 100 -8.57 -10.77 3.18
N VAL A 101 -7.27 -10.63 3.46
CA VAL A 101 -6.45 -9.50 3.03
C VAL A 101 -5.34 -10.02 2.14
N ILE A 102 -5.24 -9.51 0.91
CA ILE A 102 -4.19 -9.87 -0.04
C ILE A 102 -3.48 -8.60 -0.48
N LYS A 103 -2.16 -8.60 -0.29
CA LYS A 103 -1.29 -7.54 -0.76
C LYS A 103 -0.31 -8.08 -1.77
N THR A 104 -0.06 -7.31 -2.82
CA THR A 104 0.96 -7.65 -3.81
C THR A 104 1.72 -6.43 -4.35
N CYS A 105 2.99 -6.62 -4.70
CA CYS A 105 3.86 -5.60 -5.29
C CYS A 105 4.34 -5.99 -6.71
N GLY A 106 5.22 -5.20 -7.31
CA GLY A 106 5.71 -5.45 -8.66
C GLY A 106 4.61 -5.32 -9.72
N THR A 107 4.64 -6.21 -10.72
CA THR A 107 3.68 -6.26 -11.83
C THR A 107 2.58 -7.32 -11.64
N THR A 108 2.43 -7.84 -10.41
CA THR A 108 1.37 -8.78 -10.05
C THR A 108 -0.02 -8.29 -10.45
N THR A 109 -0.89 -9.22 -10.79
CA THR A 109 -2.27 -8.92 -11.18
C THR A 109 -3.28 -9.30 -10.11
N LEU A 110 -3.18 -8.66 -8.94
CA LEU A 110 -3.97 -8.96 -7.73
C LEU A 110 -5.46 -9.19 -7.99
N LEU A 111 -6.11 -8.34 -8.78
CA LEU A 111 -7.55 -8.44 -9.00
C LEU A 111 -7.96 -9.69 -9.81
N LYS A 112 -7.01 -10.41 -10.42
CA LYS A 112 -7.28 -11.74 -11.00
C LYS A 112 -7.46 -12.85 -9.96
N CYS A 113 -7.16 -12.61 -8.69
CA CYS A 113 -7.53 -13.50 -7.59
C CYS A 113 -9.03 -13.45 -7.29
N LEU A 114 -9.72 -12.34 -7.60
CA LEU A 114 -11.11 -12.10 -7.21
C LEU A 114 -12.12 -13.16 -7.71
N PRO A 115 -12.05 -13.67 -8.97
CA PRO A 115 -12.91 -14.76 -9.41
C PRO A 115 -12.79 -16.02 -8.55
N PHE A 116 -11.58 -16.35 -8.08
CA PHE A 116 -11.33 -17.51 -7.23
C PHE A 116 -11.90 -17.28 -5.83
N ILE A 117 -11.69 -16.09 -5.26
CA ILE A 117 -12.27 -15.73 -3.96
C ILE A 117 -13.79 -15.89 -3.99
N LYS A 118 -14.45 -15.38 -5.03
CA LYS A 118 -15.91 -15.52 -5.20
C LYS A 118 -16.32 -17.00 -5.35
N GLN A 119 -15.62 -17.75 -6.19
CA GLN A 119 -15.87 -19.18 -6.36
C GLN A 119 -15.75 -19.96 -5.03
N TYR A 120 -14.74 -19.66 -4.22
CA TYR A 120 -14.51 -20.33 -2.95
C TYR A 120 -15.53 -19.90 -1.88
N ALA A 121 -15.88 -18.62 -1.84
CA ALA A 121 -16.95 -18.11 -0.99
C ALA A 121 -18.28 -18.79 -1.30
N ASP A 122 -18.68 -18.86 -2.58
CA ASP A 122 -19.91 -19.53 -3.02
C ASP A 122 -19.91 -21.02 -2.61
N ARG A 123 -18.78 -21.72 -2.79
CA ARG A 123 -18.62 -23.12 -2.38
C ARG A 123 -18.75 -23.31 -0.87
N LEU A 124 -18.23 -22.36 -0.10
CA LEU A 124 -18.29 -22.37 1.37
C LEU A 124 -19.62 -21.79 1.91
N GLY A 125 -20.53 -21.37 1.03
CA GLY A 125 -21.80 -20.74 1.38
C GLY A 125 -21.62 -19.41 2.12
N MET A 126 -20.50 -18.73 1.90
CA MET A 126 -20.19 -17.43 2.50
C MET A 126 -20.73 -16.30 1.63
N GLU A 127 -21.14 -15.21 2.25
CA GLU A 127 -21.62 -14.02 1.55
C GLU A 127 -20.63 -12.88 1.76
N ILE A 128 -20.24 -12.21 0.67
CA ILE A 128 -19.35 -11.04 0.73
C ILE A 128 -20.20 -9.86 1.23
N GLU A 129 -19.74 -9.24 2.31
CA GLU A 129 -20.39 -8.09 2.95
C GLU A 129 -19.66 -6.79 2.59
N TRP A 130 -18.32 -6.81 2.55
CA TRP A 130 -17.53 -5.62 2.31
C TRP A 130 -16.31 -5.91 1.44
N VAL A 131 -15.95 -4.95 0.59
CA VAL A 131 -14.78 -5.02 -0.28
C VAL A 131 -14.06 -3.68 -0.27
N SER A 132 -12.75 -3.70 -0.07
CA SER A 132 -11.91 -2.57 -0.43
C SER A 132 -10.72 -2.98 -1.29
N TYR A 133 -10.51 -2.19 -2.32
CA TYR A 133 -9.28 -2.21 -3.09
C TYR A 133 -8.58 -0.87 -2.94
N SER A 134 -7.31 -0.89 -2.62
CA SER A 134 -6.55 0.34 -2.43
C SER A 134 -5.10 0.20 -2.84
N ARG A 135 -4.49 1.32 -3.23
CA ARG A 135 -3.07 1.39 -3.55
C ARG A 135 -2.56 2.82 -3.57
N LYS A 136 -1.26 2.96 -3.42
CA LYS A 136 -0.56 4.21 -3.75
C LYS A 136 -0.49 4.38 -5.26
N ASN A 137 -0.33 5.63 -5.71
CA ASN A 137 0.08 5.89 -7.07
C ASN A 137 1.41 5.18 -7.41
N TYR A 138 1.48 4.57 -8.60
CA TYR A 138 2.65 3.83 -9.05
C TYR A 138 3.84 4.75 -9.33
N THR A 139 5.03 4.17 -9.27
CA THR A 139 6.30 4.74 -9.73
C THR A 139 6.48 4.48 -11.23
N PHE A 140 6.09 3.28 -11.69
CA PHE A 140 6.19 2.78 -13.06
C PHE A 140 4.80 2.32 -13.55
N PRO A 141 3.83 3.25 -13.73
CA PRO A 141 2.47 2.88 -14.14
C PRO A 141 2.40 2.18 -15.49
N ASP A 142 3.31 2.49 -16.42
CA ASP A 142 3.33 1.92 -17.77
C ASP A 142 3.73 0.43 -17.80
N ASP A 143 4.37 -0.08 -16.74
CA ASP A 143 4.79 -1.49 -16.63
C ASP A 143 3.65 -2.40 -16.11
N GLN A 144 2.58 -1.79 -15.57
CA GLN A 144 1.50 -2.52 -14.93
C GLN A 144 0.62 -3.24 -15.95
N GLN A 145 0.25 -4.48 -15.62
CA GLN A 145 -0.53 -5.35 -16.49
C GLN A 145 -2.03 -5.25 -16.20
N TYR A 146 -2.87 -5.50 -17.20
CA TYR A 146 -4.32 -5.56 -16.98
C TYR A 146 -4.68 -6.55 -15.86
N PRO A 147 -5.57 -6.18 -14.90
CA PRO A 147 -6.43 -4.99 -14.89
C PRO A 147 -5.86 -3.73 -14.20
N HIS A 148 -4.56 -3.66 -13.96
CA HIS A 148 -3.90 -2.62 -13.15
C HIS A 148 -3.26 -1.47 -13.95
N THR A 149 -3.57 -1.33 -15.24
CA THR A 149 -3.00 -0.31 -16.12
C THR A 149 -3.42 1.12 -15.78
N SER A 150 -4.56 1.29 -15.08
CA SER A 150 -5.01 2.58 -14.56
C SER A 150 -6.03 2.37 -13.44
N PHE A 151 -6.26 3.38 -12.60
CA PHE A 151 -7.29 3.28 -11.56
C PHE A 151 -8.70 3.16 -12.16
N GLN A 152 -8.96 3.79 -13.30
CA GLN A 152 -10.22 3.65 -14.03
C GLN A 152 -10.43 2.21 -14.52
N THR A 153 -9.39 1.54 -14.99
CA THR A 153 -9.45 0.13 -15.39
C THR A 153 -9.69 -0.79 -14.20
N GLU A 154 -9.04 -0.52 -13.06
CA GLU A 154 -9.22 -1.27 -11.82
C GLU A 154 -10.67 -1.15 -11.32
N VAL A 155 -11.21 0.07 -11.29
CA VAL A 155 -12.62 0.35 -10.92
C VAL A 155 -13.59 -0.34 -11.87
N ALA A 156 -13.36 -0.26 -13.19
CA ALA A 156 -14.21 -0.93 -14.17
C ALA A 156 -14.19 -2.46 -14.03
N TYR A 157 -13.02 -3.04 -13.70
CA TYR A 157 -12.90 -4.47 -13.42
C TYR A 157 -13.67 -4.85 -12.15
N LEU A 158 -13.49 -4.10 -11.06
CA LEU A 158 -14.17 -4.31 -9.78
C LEU A 158 -15.69 -4.19 -9.92
N ASN A 159 -16.19 -3.19 -10.65
CA ASN A 159 -17.61 -3.00 -10.92
C ASN A 159 -18.25 -4.13 -11.76
N GLY A 160 -17.44 -4.95 -12.43
CA GLY A 160 -17.91 -6.18 -13.05
C GLY A 160 -18.35 -7.25 -12.03
N PHE A 161 -17.86 -7.18 -10.80
CA PHE A 161 -18.21 -8.07 -9.69
C PHE A 161 -19.13 -7.41 -8.66
N PHE A 162 -18.87 -6.12 -8.40
CA PHE A 162 -19.52 -5.32 -7.35
C PHE A 162 -20.09 -4.05 -7.97
N PRO A 163 -21.29 -4.12 -8.57
CA PRO A 163 -21.89 -2.96 -9.23
C PRO A 163 -22.07 -1.80 -8.25
N ASP A 164 -21.92 -0.58 -8.77
CA ASP A 164 -22.11 0.68 -8.06
C ASP A 164 -21.14 0.97 -6.88
N GLY A 165 -20.01 0.25 -6.80
CA GLY A 165 -18.97 0.57 -5.81
C GLY A 165 -18.32 1.95 -6.02
N THR A 166 -17.90 2.55 -4.92
CA THR A 166 -17.46 3.95 -4.85
C THR A 166 -15.93 4.05 -4.87
N ALA A 167 -15.39 4.94 -5.71
CA ALA A 167 -13.95 5.12 -5.90
C ALA A 167 -13.49 6.56 -5.63
N HIS A 168 -12.36 6.72 -4.92
CA HIS A 168 -11.82 8.02 -4.53
C HIS A 168 -10.31 8.10 -4.70
N VAL A 169 -9.82 9.34 -4.80
CA VAL A 169 -8.41 9.69 -4.77
C VAL A 169 -8.17 10.63 -3.59
N LEU A 170 -7.29 10.25 -2.67
CA LEU A 170 -6.91 11.06 -1.53
C LEU A 170 -5.51 11.64 -1.73
N GLY A 171 -5.41 12.95 -1.58
CA GLY A 171 -4.18 13.70 -1.82
C GLY A 171 -4.10 14.32 -3.22
N PRO A 172 -3.00 15.02 -3.51
CA PRO A 172 -2.78 15.72 -4.78
C PRO A 172 -2.54 14.77 -5.97
N LEU A 173 -3.28 14.97 -7.07
CA LEU A 173 -3.12 14.17 -8.30
C LEU A 173 -1.72 14.26 -8.93
N ASN A 174 -1.01 15.36 -8.70
CA ASN A 174 0.32 15.61 -9.26
C ASN A 174 1.48 15.24 -8.32
N HIS A 175 1.17 14.66 -7.15
CA HIS A 175 2.18 14.17 -6.20
C HIS A 175 1.71 12.84 -5.59
N ASP A 176 2.32 12.45 -4.47
CA ASP A 176 1.95 11.26 -3.73
C ASP A 176 0.46 11.29 -3.33
N HIS A 177 -0.31 10.30 -3.78
CA HIS A 177 -1.73 10.15 -3.49
C HIS A 177 -2.12 8.67 -3.31
N TRP A 178 -3.30 8.45 -2.76
CA TRP A 178 -3.88 7.16 -2.46
C TRP A 178 -5.16 6.94 -3.25
N TYR A 179 -5.26 5.79 -3.89
CA TYR A 179 -6.45 5.31 -4.55
C TYR A 179 -7.19 4.35 -3.63
N ILE A 180 -8.51 4.50 -3.52
CA ILE A 180 -9.35 3.58 -2.76
C ILE A 180 -10.67 3.39 -3.48
N TYR A 181 -11.07 2.13 -3.60
CA TYR A 181 -12.38 1.67 -4.01
C TYR A 181 -12.98 0.92 -2.83
N VAL A 182 -14.26 1.15 -2.59
CA VAL A 182 -15.04 0.49 -1.53
C VAL A 182 -16.37 0.04 -2.11
N TRP A 183 -16.84 -1.12 -1.68
CA TRP A 183 -18.20 -1.59 -1.89
C TRP A 183 -18.71 -2.23 -0.60
N ASP A 184 -19.91 -1.85 -0.21
CA ASP A 184 -20.59 -2.34 1.00
C ASP A 184 -21.96 -2.91 0.60
N ALA A 185 -22.23 -4.16 0.96
CA ALA A 185 -23.49 -4.84 0.67
C ALA A 185 -24.68 -4.12 1.32
N ASP A 186 -24.52 -3.53 2.51
CA ASP A 186 -25.58 -2.84 3.24
C ASP A 186 -26.12 -1.64 2.45
N SER A 187 -25.22 -0.89 1.81
CA SER A 187 -25.57 0.26 0.97
C SER A 187 -26.35 -0.13 -0.30
N HIS A 188 -26.24 -1.39 -0.72
CA HIS A 188 -26.74 -1.88 -2.00
C HIS A 188 -27.95 -2.82 -1.86
N ASP A 189 -28.32 -3.25 -0.64
CA ASP A 189 -29.57 -3.97 -0.39
C ASP A 189 -30.60 -3.09 0.35
N ALA A 190 -31.53 -2.54 -0.44
CA ALA A 190 -32.63 -1.70 0.04
C ALA A 190 -33.63 -2.41 0.99
N ASN A 191 -33.53 -3.73 1.17
CA ASN A 191 -34.42 -4.52 2.03
C ASN A 191 -33.80 -4.92 3.37
N LEU A 192 -32.54 -4.55 3.65
CA LEU A 192 -31.94 -4.84 4.94
C LEU A 192 -32.62 -4.02 6.05
N PRO A 193 -32.99 -4.65 7.18
CA PRO A 193 -33.48 -3.91 8.34
C PRO A 193 -32.42 -2.88 8.78
N ILE A 194 -32.86 -1.67 9.16
CA ILE A 194 -32.02 -0.59 9.70
C ILE A 194 -31.20 -1.04 10.94
N GLU A 195 -31.57 -2.19 11.53
CA GLU A 195 -30.85 -2.89 12.60
C GLU A 195 -30.31 -4.24 12.08
N ALA A 196 -29.32 -4.22 11.18
CA ALA A 196 -28.57 -5.42 10.84
C ALA A 196 -27.77 -5.93 12.07
N PRO A 197 -27.54 -7.25 12.21
CA PRO A 197 -26.74 -7.79 13.30
C PRO A 197 -25.31 -7.23 13.23
N LEU A 198 -24.61 -7.20 14.37
CA LEU A 198 -23.21 -6.77 14.55
C LEU A 198 -22.40 -6.73 13.23
N ARG A 199 -22.08 -5.52 12.73
CA ARG A 199 -21.17 -5.33 11.58
C ARG A 199 -19.94 -6.21 11.77
N THR A 200 -19.57 -6.97 10.74
CA THR A 200 -18.20 -7.49 10.68
C THR A 200 -17.26 -6.29 10.71
N GLY A 201 -16.27 -6.31 11.60
CA GLY A 201 -15.29 -5.22 11.68
C GLY A 201 -15.69 -3.97 12.48
N ALA A 202 -16.70 -4.00 13.36
CA ALA A 202 -16.90 -2.91 14.32
C ALA A 202 -15.65 -2.68 15.18
N GLY A 203 -15.09 -1.47 15.12
CA GLY A 203 -13.83 -1.09 15.76
C GLY A 203 -12.58 -1.33 14.91
N GLU A 204 -12.68 -1.57 13.60
CA GLU A 204 -11.53 -1.83 12.73
C GLU A 204 -10.86 -0.56 12.23
N SER A 205 -9.53 -0.62 12.22
CA SER A 205 -8.70 0.43 11.64
C SER A 205 -7.45 -0.21 11.08
N THR A 206 -7.03 0.24 9.91
CA THR A 206 -5.78 -0.18 9.28
C THR A 206 -4.90 1.03 9.06
N LEU A 207 -3.66 0.93 9.52
CA LEU A 207 -2.61 1.91 9.31
C LEU A 207 -1.71 1.44 8.17
N HIS A 208 -1.48 2.28 7.18
CA HIS A 208 -0.39 2.10 6.20
C HIS A 208 0.63 3.22 6.34
N VAL A 209 1.91 2.84 6.32
CA VAL A 209 3.05 3.75 6.26
C VAL A 209 3.88 3.38 5.03
N LEU A 210 3.87 4.27 4.05
CA LEU A 210 4.41 4.03 2.71
C LEU A 210 5.61 4.94 2.53
N MET A 211 6.80 4.37 2.43
CA MET A 211 8.07 5.07 2.62
C MET A 211 8.91 4.95 1.35
N GLN A 212 9.52 6.06 0.93
CA GLN A 212 10.36 6.13 -0.26
C GLN A 212 11.74 6.69 0.09
N ASP A 213 12.73 6.28 -0.70
CA ASP A 213 14.13 6.73 -0.57
C ASP A 213 14.68 6.44 0.83
N MET A 214 14.70 5.16 1.21
CA MET A 214 15.26 4.68 2.47
C MET A 214 16.73 5.10 2.59
N HIS A 215 17.15 5.55 3.77
CA HIS A 215 18.52 6.04 3.96
C HIS A 215 19.56 4.95 3.61
N PRO A 216 20.66 5.27 2.89
CA PRO A 216 21.62 4.26 2.40
C PRO A 216 22.26 3.39 3.49
N SER A 217 22.44 3.94 4.69
CA SER A 217 22.96 3.17 5.84
C SER A 217 21.98 2.12 6.37
N VAL A 218 20.69 2.27 6.07
CA VAL A 218 19.62 1.32 6.40
C VAL A 218 19.43 0.35 5.25
N SER A 219 19.34 0.83 4.00
CA SER A 219 19.08 -0.02 2.82
C SER A 219 20.09 -1.16 2.67
N LYS A 220 21.38 -0.89 2.95
CA LYS A 220 22.46 -1.89 2.89
C LYS A 220 22.24 -3.14 3.75
N ARG A 221 21.37 -3.07 4.77
CA ARG A 221 21.04 -4.21 5.66
C ARG A 221 20.17 -5.25 4.96
N PHE A 222 19.50 -4.88 3.88
CA PHE A 222 18.58 -5.73 3.12
C PHE A 222 19.20 -6.26 1.82
N PHE A 223 20.52 -6.20 1.70
CA PHE A 223 21.30 -6.87 0.66
C PHE A 223 22.02 -8.07 1.24
N LYS A 224 22.00 -9.21 0.54
CA LYS A 224 22.80 -10.39 0.89
C LYS A 224 24.23 -10.20 0.44
N ASN A 225 24.97 -9.39 1.19
CA ASN A 225 26.38 -9.07 0.90
C ASN A 225 27.34 -10.24 1.19
N ASP A 226 26.89 -11.25 1.94
CA ASP A 226 27.61 -12.49 2.18
C ASP A 226 26.62 -13.64 2.46
N SER A 227 27.12 -14.88 2.48
CA SER A 227 26.32 -16.09 2.69
C SER A 227 25.77 -16.27 4.12
N THR A 228 26.14 -15.38 5.05
CA THR A 228 25.68 -15.41 6.45
C THR A 228 24.49 -14.51 6.69
N MET A 229 24.12 -13.68 5.72
CA MET A 229 22.92 -12.83 5.77
C MET A 229 21.65 -13.69 5.67
N THR A 230 20.87 -13.68 6.75
CA THR A 230 19.58 -14.39 6.86
C THR A 230 18.46 -13.40 7.09
N SER A 231 17.22 -13.79 6.78
CA SER A 231 16.02 -12.99 7.09
C SER A 231 15.99 -12.59 8.56
N ARG A 232 16.19 -13.54 9.47
CA ARG A 232 16.27 -13.30 10.91
C ARG A 232 17.29 -12.24 11.31
N ARG A 233 18.47 -12.21 10.68
CA ARG A 233 19.47 -11.17 10.95
C ARG A 233 19.00 -9.80 10.45
N MET A 234 18.41 -9.73 9.25
CA MET A 234 17.80 -8.50 8.76
C MET A 234 16.72 -7.99 9.73
N THR A 235 15.86 -8.87 10.25
CA THR A 235 14.79 -8.57 11.22
C THR A 235 15.33 -7.99 12.53
N VAL A 236 16.38 -8.59 13.09
CA VAL A 236 16.96 -8.17 14.36
C VAL A 236 17.81 -6.91 14.20
N GLU A 237 18.71 -6.88 13.22
CA GLU A 237 19.67 -5.79 13.03
C GLU A 237 19.02 -4.51 12.48
N SER A 238 17.88 -4.61 11.79
CA SER A 238 17.09 -3.43 11.36
C SER A 238 16.28 -2.81 12.49
N GLY A 239 15.93 -3.58 13.53
CA GLY A 239 14.99 -3.17 14.58
C GLY A 239 13.53 -3.58 14.33
N ILE A 240 13.24 -4.27 13.21
CA ILE A 240 11.89 -4.75 12.87
C ILE A 240 11.30 -5.65 13.97
N ARG A 241 12.12 -6.51 14.58
CA ARG A 241 11.69 -7.39 15.69
C ARG A 241 10.99 -6.63 16.81
N ASP A 242 11.44 -5.40 17.08
CA ASP A 242 11.03 -4.63 18.27
C ASP A 242 9.87 -3.66 17.97
N LEU A 243 9.35 -3.61 16.73
CA LEU A 243 8.24 -2.74 16.35
C LEU A 243 6.92 -3.14 17.02
N VAL A 244 6.63 -4.45 17.07
CA VAL A 244 5.42 -5.00 17.69
C VAL A 244 5.82 -6.13 18.65
N PRO A 245 6.17 -5.81 19.91
CA PRO A 245 6.60 -6.81 20.88
C PRO A 245 5.55 -7.90 21.10
N GLY A 246 5.99 -9.16 21.08
CA GLY A 246 5.13 -10.33 21.32
C GLY A 246 4.53 -10.95 20.06
N ALA A 247 4.61 -10.28 18.91
CA ALA A 247 4.18 -10.87 17.64
C ALA A 247 5.07 -12.04 17.21
N VAL A 248 4.46 -13.05 16.61
CA VAL A 248 5.16 -14.15 15.95
C VAL A 248 5.52 -13.70 14.53
N ILE A 249 6.81 -13.65 14.22
CA ILE A 249 7.34 -13.17 12.95
C ILE A 249 7.69 -14.34 12.04
N ASP A 250 7.20 -14.27 10.80
CA ASP A 250 7.59 -15.07 9.64
C ASP A 250 8.28 -14.15 8.64
N ASP A 251 9.57 -14.35 8.40
CA ASP A 251 10.40 -13.45 7.60
C ASP A 251 11.10 -14.16 6.44
N PHE A 252 11.31 -13.42 5.35
CA PHE A 252 11.97 -13.91 4.15
C PHE A 252 12.95 -12.88 3.59
N ALA A 253 14.13 -13.34 3.19
CA ALA A 253 15.15 -12.52 2.54
C ALA A 253 15.34 -12.98 1.11
N PHE A 254 15.15 -12.06 0.16
CA PHE A 254 15.25 -12.31 -1.28
C PHE A 254 16.69 -12.22 -1.78
N ASP A 255 16.96 -12.81 -2.95
CA ASP A 255 18.26 -12.80 -3.62
C ASP A 255 18.22 -11.90 -4.86
N PRO A 256 19.21 -11.01 -5.05
CA PRO A 256 20.33 -10.71 -4.15
C PRO A 256 19.96 -9.78 -2.98
N CYS A 257 18.77 -9.18 -3.01
CA CYS A 257 18.30 -8.22 -2.02
C CYS A 257 16.77 -8.22 -1.94
N GLY A 258 16.25 -7.56 -0.90
CA GLY A 258 14.83 -7.49 -0.61
C GLY A 258 14.45 -8.28 0.64
N TYR A 259 13.39 -7.86 1.29
CA TYR A 259 12.90 -8.47 2.52
C TYR A 259 11.37 -8.35 2.62
N SER A 260 10.73 -9.42 3.07
CA SER A 260 9.29 -9.45 3.39
C SER A 260 9.08 -10.13 4.74
N MET A 261 8.10 -9.68 5.50
CA MET A 261 7.69 -10.37 6.72
C MET A 261 6.22 -10.18 7.05
N ASN A 262 5.69 -11.17 7.78
CA ASN A 262 4.41 -11.09 8.47
C ASN A 262 4.65 -11.25 9.97
N GLY A 263 3.99 -10.43 10.77
CA GLY A 263 3.88 -10.60 12.20
C GLY A 263 2.43 -10.78 12.59
N ILE A 264 2.12 -11.80 13.39
CA ILE A 264 0.77 -12.01 13.93
C ILE A 264 0.77 -11.98 15.46
N LEU A 265 -0.26 -11.33 16.02
CA LEU A 265 -0.49 -11.27 17.46
C LEU A 265 -2.00 -11.26 17.71
N PHE A 266 -2.51 -12.37 18.26
CA PHE A 266 -3.96 -12.58 18.41
C PHE A 266 -4.69 -12.42 17.05
N ASP A 267 -5.68 -11.54 16.96
CA ASP A 267 -6.43 -11.20 15.75
C ASP A 267 -5.84 -10.04 14.94
N ALA A 268 -4.67 -9.54 15.33
CA ALA A 268 -3.96 -8.50 14.61
C ALA A 268 -2.77 -9.06 13.82
N TYR A 269 -2.48 -8.43 12.69
CA TYR A 269 -1.26 -8.61 11.93
C TYR A 269 -0.51 -7.29 11.76
N TYR A 270 0.77 -7.41 11.43
CA TYR A 270 1.48 -6.37 10.71
C TYR A 270 2.36 -7.00 9.64
N THR A 271 2.69 -6.24 8.60
CA THR A 271 3.52 -6.71 7.51
C THR A 271 4.44 -5.62 6.99
N ILE A 272 5.62 -6.01 6.51
CA ILE A 272 6.64 -5.10 6.00
C ILE A 272 7.26 -5.67 4.75
N HIS A 273 7.32 -4.89 3.68
CA HIS A 273 7.98 -5.24 2.41
C HIS A 273 8.99 -4.18 2.03
N ILE A 274 10.16 -4.62 1.58
CA ILE A 274 11.34 -3.77 1.40
C ILE A 274 11.97 -4.03 0.04
N THR A 275 11.99 -2.98 -0.78
CA THR A 275 12.78 -2.84 -2.01
C THR A 275 13.95 -1.90 -1.71
N PRO A 276 15.17 -2.42 -1.44
CA PRO A 276 16.27 -1.59 -0.94
C PRO A 276 17.10 -0.89 -2.03
N GLU A 277 16.87 -1.19 -3.31
CA GLU A 277 17.59 -0.60 -4.43
C GLU A 277 17.38 0.92 -4.50
N SER A 278 18.47 1.68 -4.64
CA SER A 278 18.43 3.14 -4.50
C SER A 278 17.60 3.85 -5.57
N HIS A 279 17.39 3.23 -6.74
CA HIS A 279 16.68 3.83 -7.86
C HIS A 279 15.15 3.61 -7.81
N CYS A 280 14.69 2.67 -6.99
CA CYS A 280 13.26 2.38 -6.77
C CYS A 280 12.96 2.09 -5.28
N SER A 281 13.71 2.71 -4.38
CA SER A 281 13.68 2.36 -2.96
C SER A 281 12.29 2.58 -2.36
N TYR A 282 11.75 1.51 -1.78
CA TYR A 282 10.41 1.49 -1.20
C TYR A 282 10.35 0.61 0.04
N VAL A 283 9.61 1.08 1.05
CA VAL A 283 9.23 0.27 2.20
C VAL A 283 7.76 0.49 2.50
N SER A 284 7.00 -0.58 2.68
CA SER A 284 5.66 -0.51 3.25
C SER A 284 5.65 -1.09 4.66
N PHE A 285 4.85 -0.49 5.52
CA PHE A 285 4.44 -1.07 6.80
C PHE A 285 2.92 -0.97 6.87
N GLU A 286 2.27 -2.07 7.28
CA GLU A 286 0.83 -2.10 7.47
C GLU A 286 0.46 -2.87 8.73
N THR A 287 -0.62 -2.46 9.40
CA THR A 287 -1.20 -3.20 10.53
C THR A 287 -2.67 -2.87 10.71
N ASN A 288 -3.46 -3.87 11.11
CA ASN A 288 -4.83 -3.70 11.60
C ASN A 288 -4.92 -3.62 13.15
N ALA A 289 -3.77 -3.51 13.83
CA ALA A 289 -3.74 -3.51 15.29
C ALA A 289 -4.49 -2.29 15.85
N ARG A 290 -5.54 -2.54 16.64
CA ARG A 290 -6.41 -1.51 17.21
C ARG A 290 -5.67 -0.74 18.32
N LEU A 291 -5.03 0.37 17.95
CA LEU A 291 -4.32 1.24 18.87
C LEU A 291 -5.10 2.54 19.13
N ARG A 292 -5.18 2.95 20.40
CA ARG A 292 -5.74 4.26 20.77
C ARG A 292 -5.02 5.45 20.12
N CYS A 293 -3.74 5.27 19.81
CA CYS A 293 -2.90 6.25 19.15
C CYS A 293 -1.74 5.54 18.43
N TYR A 294 -1.62 5.79 17.12
CA TYR A 294 -0.56 5.23 16.28
C TYR A 294 0.74 6.03 16.31
N GLU A 295 0.80 7.20 16.96
CA GLU A 295 1.94 8.12 16.87
C GLU A 295 3.27 7.48 17.30
N SER A 296 3.27 6.71 18.39
CA SER A 296 4.50 6.05 18.86
C SER A 296 4.96 4.94 17.91
N LEU A 297 4.02 4.14 17.39
CA LEU A 297 4.32 3.10 16.40
C LEU A 297 4.86 3.73 15.11
N LEU A 298 4.19 4.77 14.60
CA LEU A 298 4.63 5.52 13.42
C LEU A 298 6.06 6.03 13.60
N LYS A 299 6.37 6.70 14.73
CA LYS A 299 7.75 7.17 15.00
C LYS A 299 8.75 6.03 15.02
N ASN A 300 8.41 4.87 15.59
CA ASN A 300 9.30 3.71 15.61
C ASN A 300 9.54 3.12 14.21
N VAL A 301 8.50 3.02 13.38
CA VAL A 301 8.60 2.61 11.97
C VAL A 301 9.49 3.58 11.19
N ILE A 302 9.24 4.88 11.29
CA ILE A 302 10.03 5.91 10.60
C ILE A 302 11.48 5.91 11.09
N ARG A 303 11.74 5.68 12.38
CA ARG A 303 13.11 5.55 12.92
C ARG A 303 13.84 4.31 12.36
N CYS A 304 13.11 3.20 12.18
CA CYS A 304 13.64 1.96 11.63
C CYS A 304 14.15 2.15 10.19
N PHE A 305 13.36 2.83 9.36
CA PHE A 305 13.64 2.94 7.92
C PHE A 305 14.28 4.27 7.48
N ARG A 306 14.14 5.34 8.25
CA ARG A 306 14.69 6.68 7.94
C ARG A 306 14.45 7.12 6.48
N PRO A 307 13.21 7.08 5.97
CA PRO A 307 12.93 7.44 4.57
C PRO A 307 13.12 8.94 4.30
N ALA A 308 13.38 9.34 3.06
CA ALA A 308 13.40 10.76 2.71
C ALA A 308 11.98 11.36 2.65
N LYS A 309 10.97 10.54 2.33
CA LYS A 309 9.55 10.92 2.36
C LYS A 309 8.66 9.71 2.67
N TYR A 310 7.49 9.98 3.24
CA TYR A 310 6.50 8.95 3.51
C TYR A 310 5.07 9.47 3.39
N THR A 311 4.15 8.57 3.06
CA THR A 311 2.70 8.75 3.10
C THR A 311 2.15 7.92 4.26
N VAL A 312 1.20 8.48 5.01
CA VAL A 312 0.41 7.72 5.98
C VAL A 312 -1.03 7.71 5.51
N THR A 313 -1.64 6.53 5.48
CA THR A 313 -3.08 6.38 5.38
C THR A 313 -3.60 5.65 6.61
N VAL A 314 -4.73 6.12 7.11
CA VAL A 314 -5.51 5.40 8.12
C VAL A 314 -6.92 5.33 7.58
N TYR A 315 -7.42 4.12 7.40
CA TYR A 315 -8.84 3.92 7.22
C TYR A 315 -9.42 3.20 8.44
N ALA A 316 -10.62 3.59 8.82
CA ALA A 316 -11.29 3.06 9.99
C ALA A 316 -12.80 3.24 9.84
N ASP A 317 -13.57 2.42 10.54
CA ASP A 317 -14.96 2.77 10.77
C ASP A 317 -15.08 4.05 11.63
N GLU A 318 -16.20 4.75 11.52
CA GLU A 318 -16.42 6.04 12.15
C GLU A 318 -16.32 5.94 13.68
N LYS A 319 -16.80 4.84 14.29
CA LYS A 319 -16.72 4.62 15.73
C LYS A 319 -15.27 4.42 16.19
N ALA A 320 -14.49 3.64 15.45
CA ALA A 320 -13.07 3.44 15.69
C ALA A 320 -12.31 4.76 15.57
N LEU A 321 -12.68 5.61 14.62
CA LEU A 321 -12.09 6.93 14.47
C LEU A 321 -12.47 7.87 15.64
N GLU A 322 -13.72 7.85 16.09
CA GLU A 322 -14.20 8.63 17.26
C GLU A 322 -13.51 8.20 18.56
N GLU A 323 -13.30 6.90 18.75
CA GLU A 323 -12.57 6.34 19.90
C GLU A 323 -11.06 6.58 19.81
N SER A 324 -10.54 6.77 18.60
CA SER A 324 -9.13 7.00 18.34
C SER A 324 -8.74 8.44 18.67
N LYS A 325 -7.68 8.60 19.47
CA LYS A 325 -7.00 9.89 19.64
C LYS A 325 -5.95 10.05 18.54
N ASN A 326 -6.34 9.89 17.27
CA ASN A 326 -5.38 9.90 16.18
C ASN A 326 -4.81 11.31 15.95
N THR A 327 -3.70 11.60 16.62
CA THR A 327 -2.97 12.86 16.50
C THR A 327 -1.99 12.88 15.33
N ILE A 328 -1.85 11.78 14.56
CA ILE A 328 -0.91 11.73 13.43
C ILE A 328 -1.15 12.89 12.47
N PHE A 329 -2.41 13.20 12.19
CA PHE A 329 -2.79 14.28 11.27
C PHE A 329 -2.94 15.65 11.95
N ALA A 330 -2.74 15.75 13.27
CA ALA A 330 -2.82 17.03 13.98
C ALA A 330 -1.58 17.91 13.78
N HIS A 331 -0.40 17.31 13.60
CA HIS A 331 0.88 18.02 13.60
C HIS A 331 1.52 18.10 12.21
N ASP A 332 1.90 19.31 11.78
CA ASP A 332 2.65 19.53 10.54
C ASP A 332 4.10 19.06 10.63
N VAL A 333 4.69 19.11 11.83
CA VAL A 333 6.09 18.77 12.06
C VAL A 333 6.16 17.62 13.04
N VAL A 334 6.84 16.56 12.62
CA VAL A 334 7.02 15.33 13.42
C VAL A 334 8.51 15.16 13.67
N ALA A 335 8.94 15.42 14.90
CA ALA A 335 10.27 15.07 15.36
C ALA A 335 10.26 13.58 15.78
N VAL A 336 11.07 12.77 15.10
CA VAL A 336 11.20 11.32 15.33
C VAL A 336 12.46 11.04 16.15
N ASP A 337 13.54 11.77 15.88
CA ASP A 337 14.83 11.69 16.54
C ASP A 337 15.57 13.04 16.43
N ASP A 338 16.72 13.19 17.08
CA ASP A 338 17.52 14.43 17.11
C ASP A 338 17.90 14.92 15.70
N ASP A 339 18.19 13.99 14.78
CA ASP A 339 18.56 14.26 13.38
C ASP A 339 17.42 13.96 12.39
N LEU A 340 16.24 13.56 12.88
CA LEU A 340 15.16 13.02 12.07
C LEU A 340 13.85 13.76 12.32
N THR A 341 13.68 14.88 11.62
CA THR A 341 12.44 15.67 11.64
C THR A 341 11.78 15.67 10.28
N TYR A 342 10.46 15.52 10.24
CA TYR A 342 9.67 15.54 9.03
C TYR A 342 8.68 16.69 9.03
N LYS A 343 8.42 17.25 7.85
CA LYS A 343 7.39 18.27 7.63
C LYS A 343 6.35 17.77 6.64
N ARG A 344 5.08 17.91 7.00
CA ARG A 344 3.93 17.61 6.16
C ARG A 344 3.97 18.44 4.88
N LYS A 345 3.59 17.81 3.76
CA LYS A 345 3.47 18.42 2.44
C LYS A 345 2.00 18.70 2.16
N GLY A 346 1.63 19.98 2.21
CA GLY A 346 0.24 20.40 2.05
C GLY A 346 -0.58 20.10 3.31
N GLY A 347 -1.87 19.86 3.12
CA GLY A 347 -2.77 19.44 4.19
C GLY A 347 -2.83 17.92 4.34
N HIS A 348 -3.89 17.45 4.98
CA HIS A 348 -4.34 16.06 4.89
C HIS A 348 -5.65 16.03 4.10
N THR A 349 -5.95 14.90 3.49
CA THR A 349 -7.24 14.63 2.83
C THR A 349 -8.01 13.64 3.67
N GLN A 350 -9.31 13.84 3.76
CA GLN A 350 -10.24 12.90 4.37
C GLN A 350 -11.39 12.64 3.40
N ALA A 351 -11.80 11.38 3.30
CA ALA A 351 -13.01 10.97 2.60
C ALA A 351 -13.81 10.02 3.50
N SER A 352 -15.13 10.15 3.44
CA SER A 352 -16.07 9.22 4.07
C SER A 352 -16.75 8.38 2.98
N PHE A 353 -16.97 7.10 3.24
CA PHE A 353 -17.50 6.12 2.28
C PHE A 353 -18.66 5.36 2.93
N GLU A 354 -19.65 4.99 2.12
CA GLU A 354 -20.71 4.02 2.45
C GLU A 354 -21.39 4.23 3.83
N GLY A 355 -21.43 5.48 4.30
CA GLY A 355 -22.13 5.89 5.52
C GLY A 355 -21.28 5.90 6.80
N ASP A 356 -20.33 4.99 6.98
CA ASP A 356 -19.62 4.83 8.26
C ASP A 356 -18.12 4.55 8.15
N TYR A 357 -17.53 4.62 6.95
CA TYR A 357 -16.10 4.40 6.77
C TYR A 357 -15.38 5.72 6.50
N VAL A 358 -14.21 5.92 7.09
CA VAL A 358 -13.41 7.13 6.89
C VAL A 358 -11.97 6.77 6.57
N CYS A 359 -11.40 7.40 5.54
CA CYS A 359 -9.99 7.31 5.22
C CYS A 359 -9.36 8.69 5.31
N GLN A 360 -8.25 8.76 6.04
CA GLN A 360 -7.40 9.94 6.18
C GLN A 360 -6.04 9.66 5.57
N MET A 361 -5.50 10.66 4.86
CA MET A 361 -4.23 10.54 4.17
C MET A 361 -3.43 11.83 4.27
N ALA A 362 -2.11 11.71 4.48
CA ALA A 362 -1.18 12.83 4.37
C ALA A 362 0.22 12.38 3.96
N ASN A 363 1.01 13.34 3.49
CA ASN A 363 2.37 13.16 3.02
C ASN A 363 3.35 13.96 3.86
N TRP A 364 4.53 13.41 4.13
CA TRP A 364 5.62 14.07 4.84
C TRP A 364 6.94 13.91 4.09
N SER A 365 7.83 14.89 4.20
CA SER A 365 9.23 14.74 3.77
C SER A 365 10.19 15.11 4.88
N LEU A 366 11.39 14.56 4.83
CA LEU A 366 12.49 14.92 5.69
C LEU A 366 12.70 16.44 5.62
N TYR A 367 12.82 17.05 6.79
CA TYR A 367 12.98 18.47 6.99
C TYR A 367 14.44 18.77 7.30
N SER A 368 15.21 19.18 6.30
CA SER A 368 16.56 19.71 6.49
C SER A 368 16.48 21.22 6.75
N ALA A 369 16.82 21.67 7.95
CA ALA A 369 17.00 23.11 8.23
C ALA A 369 18.09 23.76 7.36
N ASP A 370 19.04 22.96 6.84
CA ASP A 370 20.19 23.41 6.05
C ASP A 370 19.86 23.97 4.65
N ARG A 371 18.59 23.93 4.20
CA ARG A 371 18.20 24.56 2.92
C ARG A 371 18.07 26.08 2.98
N ILE A 372 18.14 26.70 4.17
CA ILE A 372 18.03 28.18 4.30
C ILE A 372 19.41 28.87 4.27
N THR A 373 20.52 28.15 4.48
CA THR A 373 21.86 28.77 4.57
C THR A 373 22.70 28.72 3.29
N SER A 374 22.27 28.06 2.20
CA SER A 374 23.10 27.95 0.98
C SER A 374 22.80 28.95 -0.15
N ARG A 375 21.80 29.84 -0.02
CA ARG A 375 21.52 30.89 -1.04
C ARG A 375 22.18 32.25 -0.75
N SER A 376 22.86 32.41 0.37
CA SER A 376 23.54 33.66 0.75
C SER A 376 25.08 33.58 0.73
N ALA A 377 25.67 32.42 0.39
CA ALA A 377 27.12 32.21 0.39
C ALA A 377 27.79 32.15 -1.00
N GLN A 378 27.09 32.50 -2.09
CA GLN A 378 27.70 32.70 -3.42
C GLN A 378 27.46 34.13 -3.94
N LYS A 379 28.04 35.09 -3.24
CA LYS A 379 28.46 36.39 -3.82
C LYS A 379 29.86 36.72 -3.34
N ILE A 380 30.83 35.87 -3.69
CA ILE A 380 32.23 36.30 -3.72
C ILE A 380 32.40 37.10 -5.00
N ARG A 381 32.54 38.41 -4.85
CA ARG A 381 32.88 39.37 -5.89
C ARG A 381 34.23 38.97 -6.50
N PHE A 382 34.27 38.73 -7.81
CA PHE A 382 35.50 38.97 -8.57
C PHE A 382 35.54 40.45 -8.95
N SER A 383 36.48 41.19 -8.36
CA SER A 383 36.90 42.50 -8.87
C SER A 383 37.78 42.28 -10.09
N SER A 384 37.32 42.70 -11.27
CA SER A 384 38.21 42.87 -12.42
C SER A 384 38.99 44.19 -12.24
N PHE A 385 40.30 44.05 -12.03
CA PHE A 385 41.27 45.09 -12.37
C PHE A 385 41.77 44.83 -13.80
N ALA A 386 42.10 45.94 -14.48
CA ALA A 386 42.60 46.13 -15.85
C ALA A 386 41.52 46.25 -16.93
#